data_AF-W2GG43-F1
#
_entry.id   AF-W2GG43-F1
#
_cell.length_a   1.000
_cell.length_b   1.000
_cell.length_c   1.000
_cell.angle_alpha   90.00
_cell.angle_beta   90.00
_cell.angle_gamma   90.00
#
_symmetry.space_group_name_H-M   'P 1'
#
loop_
_entity.id
_entity.type
_entity.pdbx_description
1 polymer ?
#
loop_
_entity_poly.entity_id
_entity_poly.type
_entity_poly.pdbx_seq_one_letter_code
_entity_poly.pdbx_strand_id
1 'polypeptide(L)' 'MADTTSQQPKLYIYDFCPFSCRARVALGLKKVKYNVIFMAFNDVATPTSLVGTKAAPIFVP' A
#
# COMPACT_ATOMS: atom_id res chain seq x y z
N MET A 1 -7.81 -24.82 0.12
CA MET A 1 -7.54 -24.51 -1.31
C MET A 1 -6.52 -23.40 -1.33
N ALA A 2 -5.29 -23.73 -1.73
CA ALA A 2 -4.20 -22.79 -1.87
C ALA A 2 -4.36 -22.09 -3.23
N ASP A 3 -4.80 -20.84 -3.21
CA ASP A 3 -4.76 -20.00 -4.41
C ASP A 3 -3.30 -19.66 -4.71
N THR A 4 -2.80 -20.34 -5.74
CA THR A 4 -1.78 -19.95 -6.72
C THR A 4 -1.00 -18.68 -6.38
N THR A 5 0.33 -18.81 -6.28
CA THR A 5 1.34 -17.73 -6.35
C THR A 5 0.88 -16.53 -7.17
N SER A 6 0.24 -15.55 -6.54
CA SER A 6 -0.05 -14.26 -7.17
C SER A 6 0.70 -13.23 -6.37
N GLN A 7 1.73 -12.64 -6.97
CA GLN A 7 2.31 -11.36 -6.56
C GLN A 7 1.16 -10.34 -6.58
N GLN A 8 0.39 -10.25 -5.50
CA GLN A 8 -0.67 -9.26 -5.40
C GLN A 8 -0.01 -7.92 -5.15
N PRO A 9 -0.42 -6.87 -5.86
CA PRO A 9 0.13 -5.55 -5.65
C PRO A 9 -0.04 -5.15 -4.18
N LYS A 10 1.04 -4.63 -3.60
CA LYS A 10 1.07 -4.17 -2.21
C LYS A 10 0.83 -2.68 -2.16
N LEU A 11 -0.13 -2.27 -1.34
CA LEU A 11 -0.41 -0.87 -1.06
C LEU A 11 0.04 -0.55 0.37
N TYR A 12 1.12 0.21 0.49
CA TYR A 12 1.62 0.70 1.77
C TYR A 12 0.90 2.00 2.13
N ILE A 13 0.29 2.03 3.32
CA ILE A 13 -0.54 3.14 3.78
C ILE A 13 -0.27 3.54 5.23
N TYR A 14 -0.63 4.79 5.54
CA TYR A 14 -0.81 5.27 6.91
C TYR A 14 -2.30 5.39 7.23
N ASP A 15 -2.68 5.07 8.47
CA ASP A 15 -4.08 5.10 8.92
C ASP A 15 -4.70 6.50 8.89
N PHE A 16 -3.92 7.52 9.25
CA PHE A 16 -4.41 8.90 9.36
C PHE A 16 -4.32 9.68 8.03
N CYS A 17 -3.76 9.08 6.98
CA CYS A 17 -3.45 9.81 5.75
C CYS A 17 -4.67 9.85 4.79
N PRO A 18 -5.23 11.03 4.48
CA PRO A 18 -6.38 11.13 3.57
C PRO A 18 -6.04 10.69 2.14
N PHE A 19 -4.77 10.83 1.71
CA PHE A 19 -4.32 10.36 0.39
C PHE A 19 -4.34 8.83 0.28
N SER A 20 -4.00 8.13 1.37
CA SER A 20 -4.07 6.67 1.43
C SER A 20 -5.51 6.15 1.35
N CYS A 21 -6.47 6.88 1.93
CA CYS A 21 -7.89 6.57 1.79
C CYS A 21 -8.37 6.70 0.33
N ARG A 22 -7.95 7.75 -0.39
CA ARG A 22 -8.29 7.93 -1.81
C ARG A 22 -7.78 6.77 -2.68
N ALA A 23 -6.54 6.32 -2.45
CA ALA A 23 -5.96 5.18 -3.19
C ALA A 23 -6.76 3.88 -2.96
N ARG A 24 -7.17 3.61 -1.72
CA ARG A 24 -8.02 2.44 -1.40
C ARG A 24 -9.39 2.49 -2.08
N VAL A 25 -10.05 3.66 -2.07
CA VAL A 25 -11.34 3.85 -2.74
C VAL A 25 -11.22 3.61 -4.24
N ALA A 26 -10.19 4.18 -4.89
CA ALA A 26 -9.97 4.01 -6.33
C ALA A 26 -9.73 2.53 -6.71
N LEU A 27 -8.93 1.80 -5.92
CA LEU A 27 -8.68 0.38 -6.16
C LEU A 27 -9.91 -0.50 -5.88
N GLY A 28 -10.69 -0.16 -4.85
CA GLY A 28 -11.97 -0.80 -4.55
C GLY A 28 -13.00 -0.63 -5.67
N LEU A 29 -13.10 0.58 -6.24
CA LEU A 29 -13.96 0.85 -7.40
C LEU A 29 -13.54 0.06 -8.64
N LYS A 30 -12.23 -0.13 -8.86
CA LYS A 30 -11.70 -0.93 -9.98
C LYS A 30 -11.72 -2.45 -9.72
N LYS A 31 -12.18 -2.91 -8.55
CA LYS A 31 -12.20 -4.33 -8.13
C LYS A 31 -10.84 -5.04 -8.26
N VAL A 32 -9.74 -4.29 -8.10
CA VAL A 32 -8.39 -4.87 -8.14
C VAL A 32 -8.16 -5.61 -6.81
N LYS A 33 -7.61 -6.82 -6.87
CA LYS A 33 -7.13 -7.54 -5.68
C LYS A 33 -5.74 -7.01 -5.33
N TYR A 34 -5.60 -6.40 -4.15
CA TYR A 34 -4.33 -5.87 -3.64
C TYR A 34 -4.23 -6.17 -2.14
N ASN A 35 -3.00 -6.24 -1.64
CA ASN A 35 -2.73 -6.42 -0.21
C ASN A 35 -2.43 -5.06 0.43
N VAL A 36 -3.05 -4.78 1.57
CA VAL A 36 -2.87 -3.51 2.30
C VAL A 36 -1.89 -3.72 3.44
N ILE A 37 -0.80 -2.94 3.43
CA ILE A 37 0.21 -2.97 4.48
C ILE A 37 0.15 -1.65 5.23
N PHE A 38 -0.21 -1.72 6.51
CA PHE A 38 -0.21 -0.58 7.41
C PHE A 38 1.20 -0.36 7.93
N MET A 39 1.70 0.85 7.73
CA MET A 39 3.04 1.22 8.16
C MET A 39 2.95 2.13 9.39
N ALA A 40 3.84 1.91 10.36
CA ALA A 40 3.94 2.81 11.50
C ALA A 40 4.54 4.15 11.05
N PHE A 41 4.04 5.27 11.57
CA PHE A 41 4.56 6.60 11.22
C PHE A 41 6.06 6.76 11.54
N ASN A 42 6.53 6.09 12.58
CA ASN A 42 7.92 6.13 13.02
C ASN A 42 8.85 5.26 12.17
N ASP A 43 8.29 4.40 11.31
CA ASP A 43 9.09 3.61 10.37
C ASP A 43 9.44 4.45 9.15
N VAL A 44 10.64 5.03 9.20
CA VAL A 44 11.24 5.81 8.11
C VAL A 44 12.07 4.93 7.18
N ALA A 45 12.44 3.72 7.63
CA ALA A 45 13.33 2.83 6.89
C ALA A 45 12.61 2.17 5.70
N THR A 46 11.40 1.67 5.89
CA THR A 46 10.60 1.05 4.82
C THR A 46 10.21 1.99 3.67
N PRO A 47 9.69 3.22 3.88
CA PRO A 47 9.34 4.09 2.76
C PRO A 47 10.58 4.64 2.05
N THR A 48 11.66 4.89 2.79
CA THR A 48 12.92 5.37 2.21
C THR A 48 13.58 4.29 1.35
N SER A 49 13.49 3.03 1.75
CA SER A 49 13.99 1.91 0.94
C SER A 49 13.18 1.71 -0.35
N LEU A 50 11.86 1.97 -0.31
CA LEU A 50 10.98 1.76 -1.47
C LEU A 50 10.99 2.92 -2.47
N VAL A 51 10.91 4.17 -1.98
CA VAL A 51 10.69 5.37 -2.83
C VAL A 51 11.77 6.44 -2.61
N GLY A 52 12.71 6.22 -1.69
CA GLY A 52 13.76 7.21 -1.38
C GLY A 52 13.26 8.42 -0.58
N THR A 53 11.98 8.46 -0.22
CA THR A 53 11.36 9.56 0.54
C THR A 53 10.26 9.02 1.44
N LYS A 54 10.11 9.60 2.63
CA LYS A 54 9.03 9.27 3.57
C LYS A 54 7.68 9.77 3.04
N ALA A 55 7.07 9.02 2.13
CA ALA A 55 5.79 9.31 1.54
C ALA A 55 4.89 8.07 1.53
N ALA A 56 3.57 8.30 1.63
CA ALA A 56 2.54 7.31 1.40
C ALA A 56 1.35 8.03 0.73
N PRO A 57 0.52 7.35 -0.07
CA PRO A 57 0.49 5.91 -0.35
C PRO A 57 1.56 5.46 -1.36
N ILE A 58 2.12 4.25 -1.17
CA ILE A 58 3.03 3.61 -2.13
C ILE A 58 2.35 2.36 -2.68
N PHE A 59 2.30 2.25 -4.01
CA PHE A 59 1.78 1.08 -4.71
C PHE A 59 2.93 0.33 -5.37
N VAL A 60 3.15 -0.91 -4.96
CA VAL A 60 4.14 -1.81 -5.55
C VAL A 60 3.38 -2.90 -6.32
N PRO A 61 3.54 -3.00 -7.65
CA PRO A 61 2.88 -4.02 -8.47
C PRO A 61 3.36 -5.44 -8.16
#